data_AF-A0A0R1YDS1-F1
#
_entry.id   AF-A0A0R1YDS1-F1
#
_cell.length_a   1.000
_cell.length_b   1.000
_cell.length_c   1.000
_cell.angle_alpha   90.00
_cell.angle_beta   90.00
_cell.angle_gamma   90.00
#
_symmetry.space_group_name_H-M   'P 1'
#
loop_
_entity.id
_entity.type
_entity.pdbx_description
1 polymer ?
#
loop_
_entity_poly.entity_id
_entity_poly.type
_entity_poly.pdbx_seq_one_letter_code
_entity_poly.pdbx_strand_id
1 'polypeptide(L)'
;MQKRLTELEIRHLFLLSDNGSDDLIAIRSKAVQEHVFDKGLTFNQLVIAVYQHPKILKNPIVFNEQSLVTGFSIEDIGVFVPSKQRKRERLSLFGKLYTAEFGKVS
;
A
#
# COMPACT_ATOMS: atom_id res chain seq x y z
N MET A 1 15.87 -16.24 -9.36
CA MET A 1 15.84 -16.29 -7.88
C MET A 1 15.13 -15.04 -7.39
N GLN A 2 14.09 -15.15 -6.58
CA GLN A 2 13.42 -13.99 -5.98
C GLN A 2 14.35 -13.37 -4.93
N LYS A 3 14.69 -12.09 -5.08
CA LYS A 3 15.53 -11.35 -4.12
C LYS A 3 14.78 -11.27 -2.79
N ARG A 4 15.44 -11.64 -1.68
CA ARG A 4 14.91 -11.43 -0.33
C ARG A 4 15.04 -9.95 0.05
N LEU A 5 14.06 -9.45 0.79
CA LEU A 5 14.13 -8.13 1.43
C LEU A 5 15.21 -8.14 2.51
N THR A 6 16.03 -7.10 2.53
CA THR A 6 16.98 -6.80 3.60
C THR A 6 16.28 -6.14 4.78
N GLU A 7 16.89 -6.15 5.96
CA GLU A 7 16.33 -5.45 7.13
C GLU A 7 16.17 -3.95 6.89
N LEU A 8 17.07 -3.32 6.12
CA LEU A 8 16.97 -1.90 5.77
C LEU A 8 15.76 -1.64 4.87
N GLU A 9 15.52 -2.49 3.88
CA GLU A 9 14.32 -2.40 3.02
C GLU A 9 13.05 -2.61 3.85
N ILE A 10 13.03 -3.55 4.79
CA ILE A 10 11.88 -3.79 5.67
C ILE A 10 11.62 -2.56 6.55
N ARG A 11 12.65 -2.01 7.21
CA ARG A 11 12.53 -0.78 8.01
C ARG A 11 12.02 0.40 7.17
N HIS A 12 12.48 0.51 5.93
CA HIS A 12 12.03 1.55 5.01
C HIS A 12 10.54 1.42 4.68
N LEU A 13 10.04 0.20 4.46
CA LEU A 13 8.61 -0.02 4.27
C LEU A 13 7.80 0.43 5.49
N PHE A 14 8.24 0.10 6.71
CA PHE A 14 7.59 0.55 7.95
C PHE A 14 7.65 2.06 8.15
N LEU A 15 8.65 2.74 7.60
CA LEU A 15 8.73 4.20 7.63
C LEU A 15 7.72 4.86 6.68
N LEU A 16 7.39 4.18 5.58
CA LEU A 16 6.42 4.65 4.58
C LEU A 16 4.96 4.33 4.96
N SER A 17 4.70 3.52 5.98
CA SER A 17 3.33 3.19 6.39
C SER A 17 2.75 4.25 7.32
N ASP A 18 1.46 4.54 7.13
CA ASP A 18 0.73 5.51 7.95
C ASP A 18 0.29 4.89 9.28
N ASN A 19 -0.10 3.61 9.27
CA ASN A 19 -0.59 2.86 10.44
C ASN A 19 0.42 1.80 10.93
N GLY A 20 1.70 1.93 10.57
CA GLY A 20 2.75 1.03 11.06
C GLY A 20 2.57 -0.42 10.60
N SER A 21 2.47 -1.35 11.56
CA SER A 21 2.34 -2.79 11.31
C SER A 21 1.01 -3.20 10.71
N ASP A 22 -0.06 -2.43 10.94
CA ASP A 22 -1.40 -2.80 10.49
C ASP A 22 -1.52 -2.71 8.97
N ASP A 23 -0.76 -1.82 8.34
CA ASP A 23 -0.69 -1.69 6.89
C ASP A 23 0.13 -2.83 6.28
N LEU A 24 1.28 -3.17 6.85
CA LEU A 24 2.24 -4.09 6.22
C LEU A 24 2.00 -5.56 6.56
N ILE A 25 1.48 -5.89 7.74
CA ILE A 25 1.41 -7.27 8.23
C ILE A 25 0.05 -7.89 7.91
N ALA A 26 0.07 -9.09 7.36
CA ALA A 26 -1.12 -9.89 7.08
C ALA A 26 -1.62 -10.57 8.36
N ILE A 27 -2.12 -9.78 9.32
CA ILE A 27 -2.61 -10.18 10.66
C ILE A 27 -3.53 -11.41 10.62
N ARG A 28 -4.37 -11.54 9.60
CA ARG A 28 -5.32 -12.67 9.46
C ARG A 28 -4.74 -13.91 8.77
N SER A 29 -3.46 -13.89 8.38
CA SER A 29 -2.84 -15.00 7.67
C SER A 29 -2.38 -16.10 8.63
N LYS A 30 -2.44 -17.36 8.15
CA LYS A 30 -1.93 -18.51 8.90
C LYS A 30 -0.45 -18.35 9.30
N ALA A 31 0.35 -17.76 8.41
CA ALA A 31 1.78 -17.53 8.67
C ALA A 31 2.03 -16.63 9.89
N VAL A 32 1.17 -15.64 10.16
CA VAL A 32 1.31 -14.79 11.35
C VAL A 32 0.79 -15.51 12.60
N GLN A 33 -0.32 -16.25 12.47
CA GLN A 33 -0.87 -17.05 13.57
C GLN A 33 0.07 -18.15 14.06
N GLU A 34 0.84 -18.77 13.16
CA GLU A 34 1.77 -19.85 13.47
C GLU A 34 3.11 -19.37 14.04
N HIS A 35 3.50 -18.10 13.81
CA HIS A 35 4.88 -17.65 14.05
C HIS A 35 5.05 -16.35 14.85
N VAL A 36 4.03 -15.49 15.00
CA VAL A 36 4.27 -14.09 15.40
C VAL A 36 3.34 -13.56 16.50
N PHE A 37 2.17 -14.15 16.75
CA PHE A 37 1.15 -13.53 17.62
C PHE A 37 1.43 -13.61 19.13
N ASP A 38 2.42 -12.86 19.59
CA ASP A 38 2.32 -12.20 20.88
C ASP A 38 2.22 -10.70 20.63
N LYS A 39 1.15 -10.04 21.10
CA LYS A 39 0.84 -8.63 20.78
C LYS A 39 1.85 -7.62 21.37
N GLY A 40 2.90 -8.11 22.02
CA GLY A 40 3.93 -7.32 22.70
C GLY A 40 5.28 -7.22 21.96
N LEU A 41 5.36 -7.59 20.68
CA LEU A 41 6.61 -7.50 19.94
C LEU A 41 7.12 -6.05 19.82
N THR A 42 8.41 -5.87 20.10
CA THR A 42 9.11 -4.61 19.81
C THR A 42 9.32 -4.45 18.30
N PHE A 43 9.53 -3.21 17.85
CA PHE A 43 9.80 -2.91 16.43
C PHE A 43 10.96 -3.74 15.85
N ASN A 44 12.07 -3.87 16.56
CA ASN A 44 13.22 -4.66 16.10
C ASN A 44 12.88 -6.15 15.96
N GLN A 45 12.13 -6.71 16.92
CA GLN A 45 11.67 -8.10 16.84
C GLN A 45 10.72 -8.31 15.67
N LEU A 46 9.84 -7.34 15.38
CA LEU A 46 8.96 -7.40 14.23
C LEU A 46 9.74 -7.38 12.90
N VAL A 47 10.76 -6.53 12.77
CA VAL A 47 11.65 -6.50 11.60
C VAL A 47 12.35 -7.85 11.39
N ILE A 48 12.86 -8.45 12.47
CA ILE A 48 13.50 -9.77 12.43
C ILE A 48 12.48 -10.85 12.01
N ALA A 49 11.26 -10.81 12.55
CA ALA A 49 10.20 -11.74 12.19
C ALA A 49 9.83 -11.66 10.71
N VAL A 50 9.73 -10.43 10.16
CA VAL A 50 9.49 -10.21 8.73
C VAL A 50 10.65 -10.74 7.89
N TYR A 51 11.89 -10.52 8.32
CA TYR A 51 13.07 -11.00 7.62
C TYR A 51 13.14 -12.54 7.57
N GLN A 52 12.82 -13.20 8.69
CA GLN A 52 12.78 -14.67 8.79
C GLN A 52 11.61 -15.28 8.01
N HIS A 53 10.44 -14.63 8.08
CA HIS A 53 9.19 -15.13 7.50
C HIS A 53 8.54 -14.06 6.58
N PRO A 54 9.08 -13.78 5.39
CA PRO A 54 8.57 -12.70 4.53
C PRO A 54 7.11 -12.88 4.07
N LYS A 55 6.56 -14.10 4.18
CA LYS A 55 5.14 -14.39 3.89
C LYS A 55 4.16 -13.73 4.87
N ILE A 56 4.64 -13.18 5.99
CA ILE A 56 3.80 -12.44 6.93
C ILE A 56 3.45 -11.05 6.42
N LEU A 57 4.17 -10.54 5.43
CA LEU A 57 3.84 -9.28 4.77
C LEU A 57 2.61 -9.46 3.88
N LYS A 58 1.76 -8.43 3.83
CA LYS A 58 0.71 -8.32 2.81
C LYS A 58 1.36 -8.32 1.43
N ASN A 59 0.66 -8.84 0.43
CA ASN A 59 1.13 -8.92 -0.94
C ASN A 59 -0.06 -8.67 -1.88
N PRO A 60 0.05 -7.83 -2.92
CA PRO A 60 1.22 -7.03 -3.34
C PRO A 60 1.58 -5.88 -2.39
N ILE A 61 2.82 -5.40 -2.45
CA ILE A 61 3.26 -4.13 -1.84
C ILE A 61 3.79 -3.26 -2.97
N VAL A 62 3.22 -2.07 -3.11
CA VAL A 62 3.60 -1.07 -4.10
C VAL A 62 3.95 0.20 -3.36
N PHE A 63 5.09 0.81 -3.66
CA PHE A 63 5.51 2.04 -2.99
C PHE A 63 6.32 2.94 -3.91
N ASN A 64 6.37 4.22 -3.55
CA ASN A 64 7.28 5.23 -4.10
C ASN A 64 7.95 5.98 -2.92
N GLU A 65 8.56 7.13 -3.18
CA GLU A 65 9.25 7.92 -2.14
C GLU A 65 8.35 8.40 -0.99
N GLN A 66 7.03 8.49 -1.19
CA GLN A 66 6.09 9.14 -0.26
C GLN A 66 4.80 8.34 -0.02
N SER A 67 4.61 7.22 -0.70
CA SER A 67 3.34 6.51 -0.71
C SER A 67 3.59 5.01 -0.68
N LEU A 68 2.81 4.32 0.12
CA LEU A 68 2.80 2.88 0.26
C LEU A 68 1.36 2.39 0.09
N VAL A 69 1.15 1.40 -0.76
CA VAL A 69 -0.12 0.69 -0.90
C VAL A 69 0.16 -0.78 -0.73
N THR A 70 -0.61 -1.40 0.16
CA THR A 70 -0.49 -2.82 0.50
C THR A 70 -1.77 -3.56 0.12
N GLY A 71 -1.63 -4.76 -0.43
CA GLY A 71 -2.75 -5.52 -0.97
C GLY A 71 -3.26 -4.96 -2.30
N PHE A 72 -4.42 -5.45 -2.71
CA PHE A 72 -5.09 -5.01 -3.93
C PHE A 72 -6.29 -4.14 -3.56
N SER A 73 -6.09 -2.82 -3.55
CA SER A 73 -7.12 -1.81 -3.31
C SER A 73 -7.16 -0.86 -4.50
N ILE A 74 -8.28 -0.86 -5.22
CA ILE A 74 -8.46 -0.04 -6.43
C ILE A 74 -8.63 1.43 -6.05
N GLU A 75 -9.21 1.69 -4.89
CA GLU A 75 -9.34 3.05 -4.36
C GLU A 75 -7.96 3.65 -4.05
N ASP A 76 -7.06 2.86 -3.45
CA ASP A 76 -5.77 3.36 -2.97
C ASP A 76 -4.72 3.48 -4.06
N ILE A 77 -4.77 2.64 -5.11
CA ILE A 77 -3.77 2.64 -6.18
C ILE A 77 -3.68 3.98 -6.93
N GLY A 78 -4.76 4.78 -6.89
CA GLY A 78 -4.82 6.10 -7.52
C GLY A 78 -3.79 7.10 -6.99
N VAL A 79 -3.20 6.85 -5.81
CA VAL A 79 -2.13 7.69 -5.23
C VAL A 79 -0.89 7.77 -6.12
N PHE A 80 -0.63 6.72 -6.91
CA PHE A 80 0.52 6.67 -7.82
C PHE A 80 0.29 7.43 -9.14
N VAL A 81 -0.94 7.92 -9.41
CA VAL A 81 -1.23 8.66 -10.63
C VAL A 81 -0.70 10.11 -10.50
N PRO A 82 0.17 10.57 -11.41
CA PRO A 82 0.73 11.91 -11.35
C PRO A 82 -0.34 13.00 -11.32
N SER A 83 -0.11 14.07 -10.54
CA SER A 83 -1.08 15.15 -10.33
C SER A 83 -1.57 15.81 -11.63
N LYS A 84 -0.69 15.96 -12.64
CA LYS A 84 -1.06 16.50 -13.96
C LYS A 84 -2.07 15.60 -14.67
N GLN A 85 -1.89 14.28 -14.59
CA GLN A 85 -2.79 13.31 -15.19
C GLN A 85 -4.13 13.27 -14.45
N ARG A 86 -4.11 13.21 -13.11
CA ARG A 86 -5.33 13.30 -12.28
C ARG A 86 -6.18 14.53 -12.60
N LYS A 87 -5.55 15.70 -12.78
CA LYS A 87 -6.26 16.94 -13.14
C LYS A 87 -6.92 16.84 -14.51
N ARG A 88 -6.23 16.27 -15.51
CA ARG A 88 -6.78 16.10 -16.87
C ARG A 88 -7.98 15.17 -16.89
N GLU A 89 -7.86 14.01 -16.25
CA GLU A 89 -8.93 13.02 -16.18
C GLU A 89 -10.16 13.59 -15.47
N ARG A 90 -9.95 14.28 -14.34
CA ARG A 90 -11.02 14.96 -13.60
C ARG A 90 -11.73 16.03 -14.44
N LEU A 91 -10.99 16.90 -15.14
CA LEU A 91 -11.59 17.92 -16.02
C LEU A 91 -12.39 17.28 -17.17
N SER A 92 -11.85 16.23 -17.78
CA SER A 92 -12.54 15.46 -18.81
C SER A 92 -13.84 14.84 -18.28
N LEU A 93 -13.81 14.29 -17.06
CA LEU A 93 -14.99 13.70 -16.43
C LEU A 93 -16.07 14.75 -16.15
N PHE A 94 -15.68 15.90 -15.57
CA PHE A 94 -16.62 17.02 -15.35
C PHE A 94 -17.25 17.53 -16.64
N GLY A 95 -16.48 17.63 -17.73
CA GLY A 95 -17.03 18.02 -19.03
C GLY A 95 -18.07 17.02 -19.56
N LYS A 96 -17.83 15.72 -19.41
CA LYS A 96 -18.79 14.66 -19.79
C LYS A 96 -20.06 14.74 -18.95
N LEU A 97 -19.92 14.90 -17.63
CA LEU A 97 -21.05 15.01 -16.71
C LEU A 97 -21.88 16.28 -17.01
N TYR A 98 -21.23 17.43 -17.19
CA TYR A 98 -21.91 18.67 -17.55
C TYR A 98 -22.70 18.54 -18.87
N THR A 99 -22.10 17.93 -19.88
CA THR A 99 -22.77 17.69 -21.17
C THR A 99 -23.97 16.74 -21.02
N ALA A 100 -23.87 15.73 -20.14
CA ALA A 100 -24.95 14.78 -19.88
C ALA A 100 -26.13 15.41 -19.14
N GLU A 101 -25.85 16.25 -18.13
CA GLU A 101 -26.86 16.87 -17.27
C GLU A 101 -27.54 18.09 -17.92
N PHE A 102 -26.80 18.91 -18.68
CA PHE A 102 -27.26 20.22 -19.16
C PHE A 102 -27.32 20.34 -20.69
N GLY A 103 -26.96 19.30 -21.43
CA GLY A 103 -26.88 19.32 -22.89
C GLY A 103 -25.68 20.12 -23.42
N LYS A 104 -25.40 20.00 -24.72
CA LYS A 104 -24.36 20.83 -25.36
C LYS A 104 -24.83 22.28 -25.39
N VAL A 105 -24.08 23.18 -24.75
CA VAL A 105 -24.16 24.61 -25.07
C VAL A 105 -23.48 24.78 -26.44
N SER A 106 -24.27 25.21 -27.43
CA SER A 106 -23.87 25.50 -28.81
C SER A 106 -22.73 26.51 -28.89
#